data_AF-A0A0J0XHL1-F1
#
_entry.id   AF-A0A0J0XHL1-F1
#
_cell.length_a   1.000
_cell.length_b   1.000
_cell.length_c   1.000
_cell.angle_alpha   90.00
_cell.angle_beta   90.00
_cell.angle_gamma   90.00
#
_symmetry.space_group_name_H-M   'P 1'
#
loop_
_entity.id
_entity.type
_entity.pdbx_description
1 polymer ?
#
loop_
_entity_poly.entity_id
_entity_poly.type
_entity_poly.pdbx_seq_one_letter_code
_entity_poly.pdbx_strand_id
1 'polypeptide(L)'
;MYIPILSSTFPEPRPGPHATGYAVARIPVAPGERYVGGPKLKTGAPALSLTESVLAIYYPTPPRPLAAGVPWVPEPLAGAVAGYATYLRKNFGSWSAWALGLVLGRVRMPVHAAAPPSAGRFPLVLFSHGLVGTRNTYSHFCSSLASEGYVVVALEHADGSGPCVIREGEERLFTRLGQTDLWTDDGTDPAVAPQMMVWRAHQLDFRVREVYAAYNGFKRFLSGEGETDGEVSLADQLKDKVDVQDLQLMGHSFGGATILRLLQTAPHAEPLPIKRAVLLDPWMEPFGRVLPSSPATTAAPATQIINSEDWANNSFFPAEKKAARDLGAALCSIVGLGHQGFSDFGLLSLKSKAREYLQTIHTLTMARLRDQPYPLEGEEDGGEPRRVEGRLAGEPGDVIRHF
;
A
#
# COMPACT_ATOMS: atom_id res chain seq x y z
N MET A 1 -10.60 -25.17 3.64
CA MET A 1 -10.70 -24.15 4.71
C MET A 1 -9.29 -23.82 5.17
N TYR A 2 -8.83 -22.59 5.00
CA TYR A 2 -7.52 -22.16 5.54
C TYR A 2 -7.67 -21.98 7.05
N ILE A 3 -6.81 -22.63 7.83
CA ILE A 3 -6.78 -22.49 9.29
C ILE A 3 -5.41 -21.89 9.62
N PRO A 4 -5.32 -20.58 9.92
CA PRO A 4 -4.06 -19.87 10.18
C PRO A 4 -3.11 -20.53 11.20
N ILE A 5 -3.65 -21.31 12.14
CA ILE A 5 -2.86 -22.01 13.17
C ILE A 5 -2.20 -23.30 12.61
N LEU A 6 -2.76 -23.90 11.55
CA LEU A 6 -2.32 -25.18 10.97
C LEU A 6 -1.52 -25.03 9.67
N SER A 7 -1.67 -23.91 8.97
CA SER A 7 -0.89 -23.60 7.76
C SER A 7 -0.05 -22.35 7.99
N SER A 8 1.26 -22.50 7.85
CA SER A 8 2.23 -21.39 7.91
C SER A 8 2.23 -20.54 6.65
N THR A 9 1.43 -20.85 5.63
CA THR A 9 1.41 -20.13 4.35
C THR A 9 0.02 -19.60 4.08
N PHE A 10 -0.08 -18.33 3.71
CA PHE A 10 -1.35 -17.72 3.30
C PHE A 10 -2.00 -18.48 2.13
N PRO A 11 -3.33 -18.42 2.01
CA PRO A 11 -4.01 -19.01 0.87
C PRO A 11 -3.48 -18.42 -0.43
N GLU A 12 -3.38 -19.25 -1.47
CA GLU A 12 -2.99 -18.78 -2.79
C GLU A 12 -3.96 -17.69 -3.28
N PRO A 13 -3.42 -16.61 -3.87
CA PRO A 13 -4.21 -15.58 -4.53
C PRO A 13 -5.03 -16.16 -5.67
N ARG A 14 -6.00 -15.40 -6.19
CA ARG A 14 -6.74 -15.81 -7.40
C ARG A 14 -5.74 -16.16 -8.52
N PRO A 15 -5.85 -17.34 -9.16
CA PRO A 15 -4.92 -17.73 -10.20
C PRO A 15 -5.21 -16.97 -11.50
N GLY A 16 -4.21 -16.23 -11.99
CA GLY A 16 -4.09 -15.81 -13.38
C GLY A 16 -3.22 -16.79 -14.19
N PRO A 17 -2.87 -16.46 -15.45
CA PRO A 17 -2.03 -17.31 -16.30
C PRO A 17 -0.57 -17.45 -15.82
N HIS A 18 -0.12 -16.63 -14.88
CA HIS A 18 1.24 -16.64 -14.33
C HIS A 18 1.25 -17.04 -12.85
N ALA A 19 2.34 -17.68 -12.42
CA ALA A 19 2.69 -17.73 -11.00
C ALA A 19 3.41 -16.43 -10.60
N THR A 20 3.51 -16.14 -9.30
CA THR A 20 4.08 -14.87 -8.81
C THR A 20 5.51 -15.05 -8.30
N GLY A 21 6.46 -14.36 -8.93
CA GLY A 21 7.80 -14.15 -8.42
C GLY A 21 7.85 -13.01 -7.40
N TYR A 22 8.83 -13.05 -6.51
CA TYR A 22 9.05 -12.03 -5.49
C TYR A 22 10.54 -11.75 -5.32
N ALA A 23 10.88 -10.48 -5.16
CA ALA A 23 12.19 -10.02 -4.75
C ALA A 23 12.11 -8.69 -3.99
N VAL A 24 13.22 -8.31 -3.35
CA VAL A 24 13.36 -7.01 -2.70
C VAL A 24 14.52 -6.28 -3.36
N ALA A 25 14.32 -5.00 -3.69
CA ALA A 25 15.38 -4.11 -4.15
C ALA A 25 15.55 -2.96 -3.15
N ARG A 26 16.81 -2.61 -2.90
CA ARG A 26 17.22 -1.43 -2.14
C ARG A 26 17.91 -0.49 -3.09
N ILE A 27 17.32 0.68 -3.31
CA ILE A 27 17.78 1.59 -4.36
C ILE A 27 18.11 2.94 -3.71
N PRO A 28 19.38 3.37 -3.74
CA PRO A 28 19.75 4.70 -3.32
C PRO A 28 18.99 5.78 -4.10
N VAL A 29 18.39 6.72 -3.39
CA VAL A 29 17.70 7.86 -3.98
C VAL A 29 18.73 8.81 -4.60
N ALA A 30 18.48 9.23 -5.84
CA ALA A 30 19.39 10.10 -6.56
C ALA A 30 19.59 11.42 -5.80
N PRO A 31 20.79 12.04 -5.84
CA PRO A 31 21.08 13.24 -5.04
C PRO A 31 20.04 14.37 -5.18
N GLY A 32 19.50 14.60 -6.38
CA GLY A 32 18.48 15.62 -6.63
C GLY A 32 17.06 15.28 -6.14
N GLU A 33 16.80 14.03 -5.77
CA GLU A 33 15.51 13.53 -5.28
C GLU A 33 15.52 13.29 -3.76
N ARG A 34 16.69 13.34 -3.13
CA ARG A 34 16.84 13.18 -1.68
C ARG A 34 16.07 14.27 -0.96
N TYR A 35 15.44 13.91 0.14
CA TYR A 35 14.69 14.84 0.97
C TYR A 35 15.03 14.62 2.43
N VAL A 36 15.35 15.70 3.14
CA VAL A 36 15.48 15.69 4.59
C VAL A 36 14.70 16.89 5.12
N GLY A 37 13.68 16.64 5.95
CA GLY A 37 12.77 17.69 6.38
C GLY A 37 11.64 17.20 7.28
N GLY A 38 10.53 17.93 7.24
CA GLY A 38 9.38 17.73 8.12
C GLY A 38 9.59 18.30 9.52
N PRO A 39 8.65 18.02 10.45
CA PRO A 39 8.78 18.40 11.86
C PRO A 39 10.09 17.92 12.48
N LYS A 40 10.57 18.63 13.50
CA LYS A 40 11.78 18.26 14.23
C LYS A 40 11.48 17.13 15.22
N LEU A 41 12.45 16.24 15.38
CA LEU A 41 12.51 15.32 16.50
C LEU A 41 12.92 16.07 17.77
N LYS A 42 12.74 15.43 18.94
CA LYS A 42 13.27 15.91 20.22
C LYS A 42 14.78 16.14 20.22
N THR A 43 15.50 15.46 19.33
CA THR A 43 16.94 15.66 19.11
C THR A 43 17.27 16.91 18.30
N GLY A 44 16.27 17.62 17.77
CA GLY A 44 16.41 18.75 16.86
C GLY A 44 16.60 18.36 15.39
N ALA A 45 16.86 17.09 15.09
CA ALA A 45 17.00 16.58 13.72
C ALA A 45 15.65 16.53 12.98
N PRO A 46 15.63 16.68 11.65
CA PRO A 46 14.42 16.46 10.86
C PRO A 46 13.88 15.04 11.00
N ALA A 47 12.57 14.88 11.16
CA ALA A 47 11.95 13.56 11.37
C ALA A 47 11.95 12.70 10.09
N LEU A 48 11.83 13.33 8.92
CA LEU A 48 11.63 12.65 7.65
C LEU A 48 12.91 12.75 6.80
N SER A 49 13.37 11.59 6.32
CA SER A 49 14.58 11.45 5.52
C SER A 49 14.38 10.39 4.45
N LEU A 50 14.57 10.78 3.20
CA LEU A 50 14.48 9.94 2.01
C LEU A 50 15.86 9.87 1.35
N THR A 51 16.57 8.78 1.62
CA THR A 51 17.90 8.50 1.08
C THR A 51 17.98 7.17 0.32
N GLU A 52 17.10 6.23 0.65
CA GLU A 52 16.96 4.92 0.02
C GLU A 52 15.48 4.61 -0.19
N SER A 53 15.16 3.91 -1.28
CA SER A 53 13.85 3.28 -1.49
C SER A 53 13.97 1.77 -1.32
N VAL A 54 13.17 1.18 -0.44
CA VAL A 54 13.06 -0.26 -0.26
C VAL A 54 11.78 -0.74 -0.94
N LEU A 55 11.92 -1.62 -1.92
CA LEU A 55 10.84 -2.03 -2.82
C LEU A 55 10.66 -3.54 -2.78
N ALA A 56 9.44 -4.03 -2.56
CA ALA A 56 9.08 -5.41 -2.89
C ALA A 56 8.56 -5.47 -4.33
N ILE A 57 9.14 -6.34 -5.14
CA ILE A 57 8.78 -6.51 -6.55
C ILE A 57 8.07 -7.85 -6.70
N TYR A 58 6.78 -7.81 -7.02
CA TYR A 58 5.97 -8.96 -7.40
C TYR A 58 5.87 -8.98 -8.94
N TYR A 59 6.19 -10.09 -9.57
CA TYR A 59 6.25 -10.15 -11.03
C TYR A 59 5.78 -11.47 -11.60
N PRO A 60 5.34 -11.51 -12.88
CA PRO A 60 4.84 -12.73 -13.49
C PRO A 60 5.97 -13.73 -13.74
N THR A 61 5.74 -15.00 -13.42
CA THR A 61 6.65 -16.13 -13.67
C THR A 61 5.90 -17.29 -14.32
N PRO A 62 6.58 -18.18 -15.05
CA PRO A 62 5.93 -19.38 -15.58
C PRO A 62 5.27 -20.20 -14.45
N PRO A 63 4.09 -20.80 -14.69
CA PRO A 63 3.43 -21.65 -13.69
C PRO A 63 4.37 -22.71 -13.13
N ARG A 64 4.39 -22.85 -11.80
CA ARG A 64 5.25 -23.81 -11.10
C ARG A 64 4.68 -24.17 -9.72
N PRO A 65 5.02 -25.35 -9.19
CA PRO A 65 4.64 -25.72 -7.82
C PRO A 65 5.22 -24.75 -6.79
N LEU A 66 4.42 -24.38 -5.79
CA LEU A 66 4.91 -23.61 -4.65
C LEU A 66 5.93 -24.42 -3.86
N ALA A 67 7.10 -23.83 -3.63
CA ALA A 67 8.12 -24.36 -2.72
C ALA A 67 7.74 -23.99 -1.27
N ALA A 68 8.64 -23.33 -0.53
CA ALA A 68 8.35 -22.90 0.84
C ALA A 68 7.51 -21.62 0.94
N GLY A 69 7.47 -20.79 -0.11
CA GLY A 69 6.97 -19.41 -0.05
C GLY A 69 8.00 -18.46 0.59
N VAL A 70 7.66 -17.17 0.66
CA VAL A 70 8.54 -16.11 1.20
C VAL A 70 8.00 -15.63 2.56
N PRO A 71 8.85 -15.34 3.57
CA PRO A 71 8.38 -14.78 4.83
C PRO A 71 7.51 -13.53 4.65
N TRP A 72 6.34 -13.51 5.28
CA TRP A 72 5.41 -12.38 5.20
C TRP A 72 5.92 -11.18 5.99
N VAL A 73 6.45 -11.41 7.19
CA VAL A 73 7.07 -10.35 7.99
C VAL A 73 8.43 -10.00 7.37
N PRO A 74 8.65 -8.73 6.95
CA PRO A 74 9.90 -8.33 6.34
C PRO A 74 11.05 -8.35 7.33
N GLU A 75 12.27 -8.47 6.81
CA GLU A 75 13.49 -8.25 7.59
C GLU A 75 13.68 -6.76 7.93
N PRO A 76 14.32 -6.44 9.08
CA PRO A 76 14.77 -7.37 10.11
C PRO A 76 13.60 -7.87 10.99
N LEU A 77 13.46 -9.20 11.11
CA LEU A 77 12.32 -9.85 11.75
C LEU A 77 12.08 -9.35 13.19
N ALA A 78 13.15 -9.22 13.99
CA ALA A 78 13.05 -8.75 15.37
C ALA A 78 12.48 -7.32 15.45
N GLY A 79 12.90 -6.43 14.54
CA GLY A 79 12.41 -5.06 14.46
C GLY A 79 10.94 -5.00 14.05
N ALA A 80 10.55 -5.75 13.02
CA ALA A 80 9.16 -5.81 12.56
C ALA A 80 8.22 -6.39 13.64
N VAL A 81 8.63 -7.45 14.33
CA VAL A 81 7.88 -8.06 15.44
C VAL A 81 7.73 -7.09 16.62
N ALA A 82 8.81 -6.41 17.02
CA ALA A 82 8.77 -5.40 18.08
C ALA A 82 7.85 -4.22 17.72
N GLY A 83 7.88 -3.80 16.45
CA GLY A 83 6.98 -2.81 15.88
C GLY A 83 5.52 -3.20 16.03
N TYR A 84 5.14 -4.36 15.51
CA TYR A 84 3.77 -4.88 15.62
C TYR A 84 3.33 -5.06 17.08
N ALA A 85 4.20 -5.57 17.95
CA ALA A 85 3.90 -5.73 19.36
C ALA A 85 3.59 -4.39 20.05
N THR A 86 4.23 -3.30 19.63
CA THR A 86 3.94 -1.95 20.14
C THR A 86 2.57 -1.45 19.71
N TYR A 87 2.13 -1.74 18.48
CA TYR A 87 0.79 -1.41 18.02
C TYR A 87 -0.31 -2.23 18.72
N LEU A 88 -0.04 -3.52 18.96
CA LEU A 88 -0.98 -4.46 19.60
C LEU A 88 -1.06 -4.30 21.13
N ARG A 89 -0.02 -3.71 21.75
CA ARG A 89 0.11 -3.51 23.20
C ARG A 89 -1.04 -2.76 23.87
N LYS A 90 -1.74 -1.88 23.12
CA LYS A 90 -2.90 -1.16 23.66
C LYS A 90 -4.10 -2.08 23.95
N ASN A 91 -4.20 -3.22 23.26
CA ASN A 91 -5.33 -4.14 23.34
C ASN A 91 -4.98 -5.50 23.95
N PHE A 92 -3.69 -5.88 23.95
CA PHE A 92 -3.21 -7.16 24.46
C PHE A 92 -1.94 -6.94 25.28
N GLY A 93 -1.87 -7.47 26.51
CA GLY A 93 -0.71 -7.29 27.39
C GLY A 93 0.64 -7.66 26.73
N SER A 94 1.74 -7.13 27.27
CA SER A 94 3.09 -7.20 26.65
C SER A 94 3.54 -8.63 26.24
N TRP A 95 3.23 -9.64 27.04
CA TRP A 95 3.58 -11.04 26.76
C TRP A 95 2.79 -11.62 25.57
N SER A 96 1.48 -11.41 25.52
CA SER A 96 0.61 -11.88 24.43
C SER A 96 0.92 -11.22 23.09
N ALA A 97 1.30 -9.94 23.09
CA ALA A 97 1.69 -9.23 21.87
C ALA A 97 3.00 -9.78 21.27
N TRP A 98 3.96 -10.15 22.13
CA TRP A 98 5.22 -10.75 21.69
C TRP A 98 5.02 -12.17 21.13
N ALA A 99 4.23 -13.00 21.83
CA ALA A 99 3.89 -14.34 21.36
C ALA A 99 3.13 -14.31 20.01
N LEU A 100 2.21 -13.36 19.83
CA LEU A 100 1.52 -13.17 18.55
C LEU A 100 2.51 -12.76 17.44
N GLY A 101 3.46 -11.87 17.73
CA GLY A 101 4.52 -11.51 16.79
C GLY A 101 5.38 -12.69 16.33
N LEU A 102 5.70 -13.63 17.22
CA LEU A 102 6.41 -14.86 16.84
C LEU A 102 5.58 -15.77 15.92
N VAL A 103 4.27 -15.84 16.12
CA VAL A 103 3.37 -16.58 15.23
C VAL A 103 3.31 -15.91 13.86
N LEU A 104 3.18 -14.58 13.82
CA LEU A 104 3.20 -13.81 12.56
C LEU A 104 4.51 -13.99 11.80
N GLY A 105 5.65 -14.08 12.50
CA GLY A 105 6.96 -14.33 11.90
C GLY A 105 7.11 -15.67 11.18
N ARG A 106 6.20 -16.64 11.43
CA ARG A 106 6.17 -17.93 10.72
C ARG A 106 5.33 -17.90 9.46
N VAL A 107 4.48 -16.87 9.29
CA VAL A 107 3.57 -16.76 8.15
C VAL A 107 4.38 -16.49 6.89
N ARG A 108 4.02 -17.18 5.82
CA ARG A 108 4.64 -17.09 4.50
C ARG A 108 3.63 -16.69 3.44
N MET A 109 4.09 -15.90 2.49
CA MET A 109 3.40 -15.51 1.27
C MET A 109 3.61 -16.63 0.22
N PRO A 110 2.56 -17.04 -0.51
CA PRO A 110 2.65 -18.08 -1.54
C PRO A 110 3.24 -17.52 -2.85
N VAL A 111 4.49 -17.07 -2.79
CA VAL A 111 5.23 -16.48 -3.92
C VAL A 111 6.62 -17.12 -4.07
N HIS A 112 7.21 -17.02 -5.25
CA HIS A 112 8.49 -17.64 -5.58
C HIS A 112 9.64 -16.63 -5.47
N ALA A 113 10.52 -16.82 -4.49
CA ALA A 113 11.73 -16.00 -4.35
C ALA A 113 12.63 -16.12 -5.59
N ALA A 114 13.00 -14.98 -6.18
CA ALA A 114 13.99 -14.86 -7.26
C ALA A 114 13.78 -15.85 -8.42
N ALA A 115 12.52 -16.17 -8.77
CA ALA A 115 12.22 -17.05 -9.89
C ALA A 115 12.40 -16.32 -11.22
N PRO A 116 12.77 -17.01 -12.32
CA PRO A 116 12.87 -16.36 -13.62
C PRO A 116 11.53 -15.75 -14.07
N PRO A 117 11.50 -14.50 -14.55
CA PRO A 117 10.28 -13.86 -14.99
C PRO A 117 9.75 -14.49 -16.29
N SER A 118 8.43 -14.40 -16.49
CA SER A 118 7.78 -14.82 -17.73
C SER A 118 8.31 -14.03 -18.95
N ALA A 119 8.14 -14.61 -20.14
CA ALA A 119 8.28 -13.85 -21.38
C ALA A 119 7.13 -12.85 -21.53
N GLY A 120 7.39 -11.73 -22.20
CA GLY A 120 6.41 -10.66 -22.40
C GLY A 120 6.90 -9.31 -21.88
N ARG A 121 6.09 -8.28 -22.12
CA ARG A 121 6.26 -6.92 -21.62
C ARG A 121 5.03 -6.55 -20.82
N PHE A 122 5.22 -6.22 -19.55
CA PHE A 122 4.17 -6.11 -18.55
C PHE A 122 4.01 -4.67 -18.05
N PRO A 123 2.77 -4.17 -17.88
CA PRO A 123 2.52 -2.88 -17.23
C PRO A 123 3.03 -2.83 -15.78
N LEU A 124 3.32 -1.63 -15.30
CA LEU A 124 3.87 -1.37 -13.97
C LEU A 124 2.80 -0.82 -13.02
N VAL A 125 2.67 -1.45 -11.85
CA VAL A 125 1.88 -0.95 -10.72
C VAL A 125 2.81 -0.49 -9.61
N LEU A 126 2.64 0.73 -9.09
CA LEU A 126 3.20 1.12 -7.80
C LEU A 126 2.12 1.02 -6.73
N PHE A 127 2.46 0.37 -5.61
CA PHE A 127 1.53 0.14 -4.50
C PHE A 127 2.02 0.79 -3.20
N SER A 128 1.20 1.63 -2.59
CA SER A 128 1.45 2.28 -1.29
C SER A 128 0.60 1.65 -0.18
N HIS A 129 1.26 1.20 0.90
CA HIS A 129 0.57 0.57 2.04
C HIS A 129 -0.06 1.58 3.01
N GLY A 130 -1.09 1.14 3.73
CA GLY A 130 -1.69 1.90 4.84
C GLY A 130 -0.79 2.05 6.08
N LEU A 131 -1.28 2.75 7.10
CA LEU A 131 -0.63 2.81 8.42
C LEU A 131 -0.43 1.41 8.99
N VAL A 132 0.71 1.18 9.65
CA VAL A 132 1.10 -0.13 10.21
C VAL A 132 1.36 -1.21 9.14
N GLY A 133 1.17 -0.88 7.86
CA GLY A 133 1.51 -1.74 6.74
C GLY A 133 3.01 -1.83 6.49
N THR A 134 3.38 -2.79 5.65
CA THR A 134 4.71 -2.96 5.05
C THR A 134 4.56 -3.30 3.57
N ARG A 135 5.70 -3.38 2.86
CA ARG A 135 5.80 -3.90 1.48
C ARG A 135 5.20 -5.31 1.26
N ASN A 136 4.91 -6.05 2.35
CA ASN A 136 4.37 -7.40 2.31
C ASN A 136 2.92 -7.53 2.83
N THR A 137 2.35 -6.49 3.45
CA THR A 137 1.00 -6.59 4.07
C THR A 137 -0.18 -6.64 3.10
N TYR A 138 0.09 -6.59 1.80
CA TYR A 138 -0.88 -6.68 0.70
C TYR A 138 -0.44 -7.75 -0.30
N SER A 139 0.31 -8.75 0.17
CA SER A 139 0.90 -9.77 -0.69
C SER A 139 -0.14 -10.53 -1.48
N HIS A 140 -1.32 -10.80 -0.93
CA HIS A 140 -2.38 -11.47 -1.68
C HIS A 140 -2.88 -10.61 -2.84
N PHE A 141 -3.11 -9.31 -2.62
CA PHE A 141 -3.54 -8.37 -3.65
C PHE A 141 -2.46 -8.16 -4.73
N CYS A 142 -1.23 -7.86 -4.32
CA CYS A 142 -0.10 -7.66 -5.23
C CYS A 142 0.20 -8.93 -6.05
N SER A 143 0.10 -10.11 -5.43
CA SER A 143 0.31 -11.38 -6.13
C SER A 143 -0.81 -11.70 -7.11
N SER A 144 -2.07 -11.37 -6.79
CA SER A 144 -3.17 -11.50 -7.75
C SER A 144 -2.94 -10.65 -8.99
N LEU A 145 -2.50 -9.40 -8.85
CA LEU A 145 -2.14 -8.55 -10.01
C LEU A 145 -0.96 -9.13 -10.80
N ALA A 146 0.09 -9.60 -10.11
CA ALA A 146 1.24 -10.21 -10.77
C ALA A 146 0.86 -11.48 -11.56
N SER A 147 -0.07 -12.27 -11.03
CA SER A 147 -0.59 -13.47 -11.71
C SER A 147 -1.34 -13.13 -13.02
N GLU A 148 -1.90 -11.91 -13.12
CA GLU A 148 -2.61 -11.39 -14.29
C GLU A 148 -1.70 -10.70 -15.31
N GLY A 149 -0.38 -10.69 -15.08
CA GLY A 149 0.60 -10.09 -15.99
C GLY A 149 0.97 -8.65 -15.69
N TYR A 150 0.97 -8.23 -14.42
CA TYR A 150 1.50 -6.92 -13.98
C TYR A 150 2.82 -7.11 -13.24
N VAL A 151 3.72 -6.13 -13.34
CA VAL A 151 4.83 -6.01 -12.38
C VAL A 151 4.38 -5.02 -11.30
N VAL A 152 4.30 -5.48 -10.05
CA VAL A 152 3.86 -4.68 -8.92
C VAL A 152 5.05 -4.36 -8.02
N VAL A 153 5.31 -3.08 -7.81
CA VAL A 153 6.33 -2.56 -6.91
C VAL A 153 5.62 -2.01 -5.68
N ALA A 154 5.65 -2.76 -4.58
CA ALA A 154 5.11 -2.33 -3.30
C ALA A 154 6.19 -1.61 -2.48
N LEU A 155 5.93 -0.35 -2.15
CA LEU A 155 6.87 0.50 -1.43
C LEU A 155 6.91 0.12 0.05
N GLU A 156 8.07 0.23 0.68
CA GLU A 156 8.20 0.35 2.13
C GLU A 156 8.50 1.80 2.48
N HIS A 157 7.56 2.45 3.17
CA HIS A 157 7.66 3.87 3.49
C HIS A 157 8.58 4.13 4.70
N ALA A 158 9.54 5.03 4.54
CA ALA A 158 10.52 5.44 5.54
C ALA A 158 10.05 6.57 6.47
N ASP A 159 8.75 6.85 6.43
CA ASP A 159 8.06 7.88 7.21
C ASP A 159 7.75 7.46 8.66
N GLY A 160 8.05 6.21 9.02
CA GLY A 160 7.77 5.61 10.34
C GLY A 160 6.30 5.26 10.58
N SER A 161 5.48 5.24 9.53
CA SER A 161 4.11 4.72 9.59
C SER A 161 4.03 3.20 9.69
N GLY A 162 5.06 2.48 9.22
CA GLY A 162 5.18 1.03 9.31
C GLY A 162 5.58 0.54 10.71
N PRO A 163 5.62 -0.79 10.91
CA PRO A 163 6.10 -1.40 12.15
C PRO A 163 7.62 -1.23 12.32
N CYS A 164 8.36 -1.22 11.22
CA CYS A 164 9.81 -1.06 11.19
C CYS A 164 10.20 -0.29 9.93
N VAL A 165 11.21 0.57 10.05
CA VAL A 165 11.84 1.28 8.93
C VAL A 165 13.32 0.93 8.95
N ILE A 166 13.90 0.71 7.77
CA ILE A 166 15.35 0.52 7.62
C ILE A 166 15.93 1.84 7.13
N ARG A 167 16.96 2.35 7.83
CA ARG A 167 17.70 3.56 7.47
C ARG A 167 19.19 3.22 7.33
N GLU A 168 19.90 3.97 6.49
CA GLU A 168 21.35 3.89 6.33
C GLU A 168 22.07 4.42 7.60
N GLY A 169 23.04 3.68 8.16
CA GLY A 169 23.75 4.01 9.41
C GLY A 169 24.28 2.81 10.22
N GLU A 170 24.99 3.06 11.33
CA GLU A 170 25.84 2.06 12.04
C GLU A 170 25.12 0.94 12.79
N GLU A 171 23.83 1.04 13.04
CA GLU A 171 23.01 -0.10 13.39
C GLU A 171 21.75 -0.02 12.54
N ARG A 172 21.36 -1.13 11.89
CA ARG A 172 20.11 -1.27 11.11
C ARG A 172 18.92 -1.17 12.07
N LEU A 173 18.73 0.02 12.63
CA LEU A 173 17.94 0.27 13.83
C LEU A 173 16.48 0.44 13.49
N PHE A 174 15.69 -0.35 14.21
CA PHE A 174 14.34 -0.05 14.61
C PHE A 174 14.17 1.45 14.87
N THR A 175 13.45 2.14 13.99
CA THR A 175 12.89 3.45 14.33
C THR A 175 11.40 3.42 14.01
N ARG A 176 10.58 3.15 15.03
CA ARG A 176 9.23 3.70 15.01
C ARG A 176 9.41 5.20 15.18
N LEU A 177 9.14 6.00 14.15
CA LEU A 177 8.91 7.44 14.36
C LEU A 177 7.53 7.55 15.01
N GLY A 178 7.52 7.42 16.33
CA GLY A 178 6.37 7.70 17.15
C GLY A 178 6.16 9.20 17.23
N GLN A 179 4.90 9.60 17.35
CA GLN A 179 4.51 10.99 17.59
C GLN A 179 5.16 11.57 18.86
N THR A 180 5.46 10.72 19.85
CA THR A 180 6.21 11.07 21.07
C THR A 180 7.67 11.44 20.82
N ASP A 181 8.18 11.17 19.62
CA ASP A 181 9.56 11.47 19.24
C ASP A 181 9.67 12.85 18.58
N LEU A 182 8.53 13.47 18.25
CA LEU A 182 8.43 14.81 17.68
C LEU A 182 8.57 15.90 18.74
N TRP A 183 9.12 17.04 18.32
CA TRP A 183 9.23 18.29 19.08
C TRP A 183 8.20 19.30 18.58
N THR A 184 7.56 20.01 19.51
CA THR A 184 6.65 21.13 19.20
C THR A 184 7.17 22.40 19.88
N ASP A 185 7.22 23.52 19.14
CA ASP A 185 7.80 24.77 19.64
C ASP A 185 6.94 25.44 20.74
N ASP A 186 5.66 25.10 20.83
CA ASP A 186 4.71 25.58 21.83
C ASP A 186 4.61 24.67 23.08
N GLY A 187 5.38 23.58 23.14
CA GLY A 187 5.44 22.67 24.29
C GLY A 187 4.19 21.81 24.53
N THR A 188 3.21 21.85 23.63
CA THR A 188 2.03 20.97 23.68
C THR A 188 2.42 19.51 23.44
N ASP A 189 1.67 18.57 24.02
CA ASP A 189 1.89 17.15 23.72
C ASP A 189 1.59 16.86 22.24
N PRO A 190 2.57 16.43 21.43
CA PRO A 190 2.36 16.09 20.04
C PRO A 190 1.25 15.06 19.87
N ALA A 191 0.96 14.22 20.90
CA ALA A 191 -0.10 13.20 20.92
C ALA A 191 -1.54 13.75 20.82
N VAL A 192 -1.76 15.05 20.97
CA VAL A 192 -3.09 15.68 20.86
C VAL A 192 -3.63 15.56 19.42
N ALA A 193 -4.90 15.15 19.26
CA ALA A 193 -5.46 14.70 17.97
C ALA A 193 -5.26 15.68 16.79
N PRO A 194 -5.43 17.02 16.94
CA PRO A 194 -5.09 17.98 15.88
C PRO A 194 -3.63 17.91 15.43
N GLN A 195 -2.68 17.76 16.35
CA GLN A 195 -1.25 17.67 16.04
C GLN A 195 -0.89 16.31 15.43
N MET A 196 -1.63 15.25 15.78
CA MET A 196 -1.56 13.97 15.10
C MET A 196 -1.86 14.12 13.61
N MET A 197 -2.96 14.79 13.26
CA MET A 197 -3.36 14.91 11.87
C MET A 197 -2.43 15.83 11.07
N VAL A 198 -1.80 16.83 11.71
CA VAL A 198 -0.71 17.62 11.10
C VAL A 198 0.51 16.73 10.81
N TRP A 199 0.93 15.88 11.74
CA TRP A 199 2.01 14.91 11.50
C TRP A 199 1.68 13.97 10.34
N ARG A 200 0.45 13.44 10.28
CA ARG A 200 0.01 12.58 9.19
C ARG A 200 0.00 13.31 7.85
N ALA A 201 -0.34 14.60 7.82
CA ALA A 201 -0.27 15.38 6.59
C ALA A 201 1.17 15.57 6.09
N HIS A 202 2.15 15.78 6.98
CA HIS A 202 3.57 15.80 6.61
C HIS A 202 4.05 14.44 6.08
N GLN A 203 3.60 13.34 6.68
CA GLN A 203 3.89 12.00 6.17
C GLN A 203 3.26 11.76 4.79
N LEU A 204 2.05 12.26 4.50
CA LEU A 204 1.47 12.16 3.16
C LEU A 204 2.34 12.84 2.11
N ASP A 205 2.74 14.10 2.35
CA ASP A 205 3.58 14.84 1.40
C ASP A 205 4.94 14.16 1.21
N PHE A 206 5.49 13.56 2.27
CA PHE A 206 6.70 12.74 2.17
C PHE A 206 6.48 11.46 1.34
N ARG A 207 5.38 10.75 1.57
CA ARG A 207 5.04 9.54 0.81
C ARG A 207 4.82 9.83 -0.68
N VAL A 208 4.28 11.00 -1.03
CA VAL A 208 4.22 11.42 -2.44
C VAL A 208 5.63 11.48 -3.03
N ARG A 209 6.61 12.08 -2.34
CA ARG A 209 8.02 12.10 -2.78
C ARG A 209 8.60 10.69 -2.90
N GLU A 210 8.27 9.79 -1.97
CA GLU A 210 8.68 8.39 -2.04
C GLU A 210 8.12 7.68 -3.28
N VAL A 211 6.88 7.98 -3.70
CA VAL A 211 6.33 7.42 -4.95
C VAL A 211 7.12 7.87 -6.18
N TYR A 212 7.49 9.15 -6.26
CA TYR A 212 8.35 9.66 -7.35
C TYR A 212 9.75 9.01 -7.32
N ALA A 213 10.38 8.97 -6.14
CA ALA A 213 11.70 8.38 -5.97
C ALA A 213 11.71 6.87 -6.26
N ALA A 214 10.64 6.15 -5.89
CA ALA A 214 10.48 4.73 -6.18
C ALA A 214 10.32 4.49 -7.69
N TYR A 215 9.52 5.31 -8.41
CA TYR A 215 9.39 5.21 -9.85
C TYR A 215 10.72 5.43 -10.58
N ASN A 216 11.41 6.54 -10.27
CA ASN A 216 12.68 6.88 -10.90
C ASN A 216 13.80 5.92 -10.50
N GLY A 217 13.83 5.51 -9.23
CA GLY A 217 14.70 4.46 -8.72
C GLY A 217 14.47 3.13 -9.42
N PHE A 218 13.23 2.71 -9.62
CA PHE A 218 12.92 1.47 -10.31
C PHE A 218 13.29 1.51 -11.80
N LYS A 219 13.14 2.66 -12.48
CA LYS A 219 13.67 2.85 -13.84
C LYS A 219 15.19 2.66 -13.89
N ARG A 220 15.91 3.29 -12.96
CA ARG A 220 17.37 3.15 -12.81
C ARG A 220 17.78 1.70 -12.51
N PHE A 221 17.04 1.05 -11.62
CA PHE A 221 17.21 -0.37 -11.33
C PHE A 221 17.11 -1.21 -12.60
N LEU A 222 16.06 -1.04 -13.42
CA LEU A 222 15.89 -1.77 -14.68
C LEU A 222 16.98 -1.47 -15.73
N SER A 223 17.63 -0.30 -15.66
CA SER A 223 18.78 0.03 -16.51
C SER A 223 20.13 -0.49 -15.97
N GLY A 224 20.14 -1.16 -14.82
CA GLY A 224 21.34 -1.74 -14.19
C GLY A 224 21.99 -0.83 -13.13
N GLU A 225 21.35 0.27 -12.75
CA GLU A 225 21.82 1.16 -11.68
C GLU A 225 21.20 0.72 -10.33
N GLY A 226 21.86 -0.17 -9.59
CA GLY A 226 21.44 -0.57 -8.24
C GLY A 226 22.14 -1.83 -7.72
N GLU A 227 22.23 -1.96 -6.39
CA GLU A 227 22.69 -3.19 -5.75
C GLU A 227 21.53 -4.19 -5.63
N THR A 228 21.73 -5.42 -6.09
CA THR A 228 20.83 -6.54 -5.83
C THR A 228 21.56 -7.58 -5.02
N ASP A 229 20.89 -8.12 -4.00
CA ASP A 229 21.38 -9.32 -3.32
C ASP A 229 21.19 -10.54 -4.26
N GLY A 230 22.23 -10.96 -5.00
CA GLY A 230 22.25 -12.23 -5.76
C GLY A 230 23.02 -12.27 -7.10
N GLU A 231 23.44 -13.46 -7.53
CA GLU A 231 24.07 -13.73 -8.85
C GLU A 231 23.01 -13.75 -9.98
N VAL A 232 23.27 -12.95 -11.03
CA VAL A 232 22.34 -12.41 -12.05
C VAL A 232 21.29 -11.47 -11.45
N SER A 233 21.54 -10.16 -11.59
CA SER A 233 20.64 -9.12 -11.10
C SER A 233 19.25 -9.33 -11.69
N LEU A 234 18.22 -9.43 -10.83
CA LEU A 234 16.82 -9.46 -11.28
C LEU A 234 16.51 -8.28 -12.21
N ALA A 235 17.22 -7.15 -12.07
CA ALA A 235 17.15 -6.04 -13.00
C ALA A 235 17.40 -6.48 -14.44
N ASP A 236 18.46 -7.26 -14.70
CA ASP A 236 18.80 -7.74 -16.04
C ASP A 236 17.71 -8.66 -16.59
N GLN A 237 17.08 -9.46 -15.72
CA GLN A 237 16.01 -10.36 -16.13
C GLN A 237 14.70 -9.62 -16.42
N LEU A 238 14.40 -8.54 -15.71
CA LEU A 238 13.22 -7.69 -15.90
C LEU A 238 13.44 -6.58 -16.94
N LYS A 239 14.68 -6.34 -17.33
CA LYS A 239 15.03 -5.42 -18.41
C LYS A 239 14.23 -5.75 -19.66
N ASP A 240 13.69 -4.73 -20.30
CA ASP A 240 12.81 -4.81 -21.48
C ASP A 240 11.50 -5.61 -21.30
N LYS A 241 11.24 -6.19 -20.11
CA LYS A 241 9.99 -6.87 -19.75
C LYS A 241 9.00 -5.99 -19.01
N VAL A 242 9.37 -4.77 -18.62
CA VAL A 242 8.48 -3.84 -17.92
C VAL A 242 8.20 -2.62 -18.79
N ASP A 243 6.92 -2.31 -18.99
CA ASP A 243 6.50 -1.05 -19.59
C ASP A 243 6.31 0.02 -18.52
N VAL A 244 7.38 0.76 -18.22
CA VAL A 244 7.32 1.87 -17.26
C VAL A 244 6.45 3.04 -17.73
N GLN A 245 6.07 3.10 -19.02
CA GLN A 245 5.17 4.13 -19.57
C GLN A 245 3.69 3.74 -19.43
N ASP A 246 3.40 2.47 -19.14
CA ASP A 246 2.07 2.02 -18.72
C ASP A 246 2.09 1.85 -17.20
N LEU A 247 2.02 3.00 -16.51
CA LEU A 247 2.08 3.10 -15.05
C LEU A 247 0.68 3.18 -14.44
N GLN A 248 0.41 2.35 -13.44
CA GLN A 248 -0.77 2.45 -12.61
C GLN A 248 -0.39 2.69 -11.15
N LEU A 249 -1.16 3.52 -10.46
CA LEU A 249 -0.95 3.83 -9.05
C LEU A 249 -2.04 3.22 -8.19
N MET A 250 -1.64 2.60 -7.09
CA MET A 250 -2.58 1.99 -6.15
C MET A 250 -2.15 2.23 -4.71
N GLY A 251 -3.11 2.22 -3.80
CA GLY A 251 -2.81 2.23 -2.39
C GLY A 251 -4.04 2.03 -1.52
N HIS A 252 -3.82 1.56 -0.30
CA HIS A 252 -4.87 1.33 0.68
C HIS A 252 -4.78 2.28 1.87
N SER A 253 -5.91 2.77 2.39
CA SER A 253 -5.97 3.58 3.61
C SER A 253 -5.07 4.80 3.48
N PHE A 254 -4.03 4.91 4.30
CA PHE A 254 -3.03 5.98 4.19
C PHE A 254 -2.24 5.97 2.87
N GLY A 255 -2.07 4.79 2.26
CA GLY A 255 -1.52 4.68 0.91
C GLY A 255 -2.50 5.11 -0.18
N GLY A 256 -3.80 4.87 0.01
CA GLY A 256 -4.85 5.41 -0.86
C GLY A 256 -4.90 6.94 -0.80
N ALA A 257 -4.78 7.49 0.41
CA ALA A 257 -4.60 8.92 0.66
C ALA A 257 -3.33 9.48 0.02
N THR A 258 -2.23 8.71 0.01
CA THR A 258 -0.98 9.10 -0.66
C THR A 258 -1.19 9.26 -2.16
N ILE A 259 -1.84 8.29 -2.81
CA ILE A 259 -2.12 8.38 -4.25
C ILE A 259 -3.11 9.52 -4.53
N LEU A 260 -4.16 9.68 -3.74
CA LEU A 260 -5.10 10.79 -3.91
C LEU A 260 -4.40 12.16 -3.78
N ARG A 261 -3.53 12.31 -2.78
CA ARG A 261 -2.73 13.51 -2.60
C ARG A 261 -1.85 13.77 -3.82
N LEU A 262 -1.13 12.76 -4.31
CA LEU A 262 -0.30 12.85 -5.51
C LEU A 262 -1.11 13.36 -6.71
N LEU A 263 -2.31 12.83 -6.93
CA LEU A 263 -3.16 13.20 -8.07
C LEU A 263 -3.76 14.61 -7.96
N GLN A 264 -3.86 15.17 -6.75
CA GLN A 264 -4.45 16.50 -6.50
C GLN A 264 -3.41 17.63 -6.43
N THR A 265 -2.13 17.30 -6.39
CA THR A 265 -1.04 18.28 -6.22
C THR A 265 -0.16 18.39 -7.45
N ALA A 266 0.43 19.57 -7.65
CA ALA A 266 1.44 19.76 -8.68
C ALA A 266 2.61 18.78 -8.46
N PRO A 267 3.19 18.22 -9.54
CA PRO A 267 4.22 17.22 -9.43
C PRO A 267 5.46 17.82 -8.75
N HIS A 268 6.09 17.05 -7.85
CA HIS A 268 7.33 17.45 -7.19
C HIS A 268 8.57 17.33 -8.10
N ALA A 269 8.44 16.59 -9.21
CA ALA A 269 9.47 16.32 -10.20
C ALA A 269 8.83 16.23 -11.61
N GLU A 270 9.49 15.58 -12.57
CA GLU A 270 8.86 15.26 -13.86
C GLU A 270 7.55 14.49 -13.66
N PRO A 271 6.45 14.87 -14.33
CA PRO A 271 5.16 14.17 -14.19
C PRO A 271 5.29 12.67 -14.46
N LEU A 272 4.69 11.86 -13.59
CA LEU A 272 4.62 10.42 -13.79
C LEU A 272 3.69 10.08 -14.96
N PRO A 273 4.00 9.09 -15.83
CA PRO A 273 3.16 8.71 -16.97
C PRO A 273 1.96 7.84 -16.55
N ILE A 274 1.16 8.33 -15.59
CA ILE A 274 0.09 7.56 -14.95
C ILE A 274 -1.04 7.35 -15.95
N LYS A 275 -1.41 6.09 -16.18
CA LYS A 275 -2.56 5.70 -17.01
C LYS A 275 -3.82 5.57 -16.19
N ARG A 276 -3.73 4.91 -15.03
CA ARG A 276 -4.88 4.59 -14.17
C ARG A 276 -4.51 4.62 -12.70
N ALA A 277 -5.51 4.83 -11.84
CA ALA A 277 -5.34 4.72 -10.40
C ALA A 277 -6.49 3.95 -9.74
N VAL A 278 -6.17 3.14 -8.73
CA VAL A 278 -7.16 2.45 -7.89
C VAL A 278 -6.85 2.70 -6.42
N LEU A 279 -7.76 3.38 -5.73
CA LEU A 279 -7.62 3.77 -4.34
C LEU A 279 -8.53 2.89 -3.50
N LEU A 280 -7.94 2.19 -2.53
CA LEU A 280 -8.67 1.29 -1.65
C LEU A 280 -8.88 2.03 -0.32
N ASP A 281 -10.13 2.39 -0.02
CA ASP A 281 -10.53 2.96 1.28
C ASP A 281 -9.65 4.15 1.75
N PRO A 282 -9.43 5.20 0.92
CA PRO A 282 -8.44 6.23 1.21
C PRO A 282 -8.78 7.03 2.47
N TRP A 283 -7.78 7.25 3.32
CA TRP A 283 -7.97 7.98 4.57
C TRP A 283 -7.88 9.49 4.44
N MET A 284 -9.05 10.14 4.52
CA MET A 284 -9.22 11.56 4.20
C MET A 284 -8.91 12.52 5.37
N GLU A 285 -8.87 12.05 6.61
CA GLU A 285 -8.73 12.94 7.78
C GLU A 285 -7.47 13.81 7.83
N PRO A 286 -6.30 13.34 7.35
CA PRO A 286 -5.09 14.17 7.31
C PRO A 286 -5.14 15.30 6.27
N PHE A 287 -6.07 15.28 5.32
CA PHE A 287 -6.14 16.29 4.27
C PHE A 287 -6.51 17.67 4.84
N GLY A 288 -5.95 18.72 4.22
CA GLY A 288 -6.20 20.11 4.60
C GLY A 288 -5.48 20.57 5.87
N ARG A 289 -4.76 19.68 6.58
CA ARG A 289 -3.93 20.05 7.74
C ARG A 289 -2.60 20.68 7.33
N VAL A 290 -2.09 20.32 6.16
CA VAL A 290 -0.97 20.96 5.49
C VAL A 290 -1.40 21.30 4.07
N LEU A 291 -1.35 22.59 3.73
CA LEU A 291 -1.71 23.06 2.41
C LEU A 291 -0.72 22.49 1.38
N PRO A 292 -1.20 21.95 0.26
CA PRO A 292 -0.31 21.54 -0.82
C PRO A 292 0.43 22.75 -1.39
N SER A 293 1.63 22.53 -1.92
CA SER A 293 2.43 23.62 -2.51
C SER A 293 1.69 24.30 -3.68
N SER A 294 1.07 23.50 -4.55
CA SER A 294 0.19 23.95 -5.64
C SER A 294 -0.77 22.82 -6.04
N PRO A 295 -1.97 23.13 -6.57
CA PRO A 295 -2.87 22.12 -7.13
C PRO A 295 -2.30 21.49 -8.40
N ALA A 296 -2.76 20.29 -8.74
CA ALA A 296 -2.40 19.64 -10.00
C ALA A 296 -2.82 20.49 -11.22
N THR A 297 -1.96 20.53 -12.23
CA THR A 297 -2.18 21.26 -13.49
C THR A 297 -2.54 20.34 -14.65
N THR A 298 -2.43 19.03 -14.46
CA THR A 298 -2.73 17.99 -15.45
C THR A 298 -4.06 17.32 -15.12
N ALA A 299 -4.77 16.86 -16.16
CA ALA A 299 -5.95 16.04 -15.96
C ALA A 299 -5.61 14.77 -15.18
N ALA A 300 -6.50 14.38 -14.28
CA ALA A 300 -6.35 13.15 -13.51
C ALA A 300 -6.46 11.92 -14.43
N PRO A 301 -5.71 10.83 -14.15
CA PRO A 301 -5.87 9.57 -14.84
C PRO A 301 -7.22 8.93 -14.51
N ALA A 302 -7.65 7.95 -15.30
CA ALA A 302 -8.86 7.19 -15.01
C ALA A 302 -8.74 6.53 -13.62
N THR A 303 -9.59 6.97 -12.68
CA THR A 303 -9.45 6.64 -11.26
C THR A 303 -10.68 5.91 -10.74
N GLN A 304 -10.47 4.92 -9.89
CA GLN A 304 -11.52 4.22 -9.15
C GLN A 304 -11.21 4.24 -7.65
N ILE A 305 -12.23 4.47 -6.84
CA ILE A 305 -12.19 4.36 -5.39
C ILE A 305 -13.09 3.20 -4.98
N ILE A 306 -12.54 2.28 -4.18
CA ILE A 306 -13.25 1.11 -3.66
C ILE A 306 -13.22 1.19 -2.14
N ASN A 307 -14.40 1.36 -1.54
CA ASN A 307 -14.56 1.53 -0.11
C ASN A 307 -15.07 0.29 0.59
N SER A 308 -14.73 0.17 1.86
CA SER A 308 -15.41 -0.71 2.80
C SER A 308 -16.76 -0.14 3.21
N GLU A 309 -17.63 -0.99 3.77
CA GLU A 309 -18.86 -0.52 4.40
C GLU A 309 -18.55 0.42 5.58
N ASP A 310 -17.53 0.12 6.39
CA ASP A 310 -17.13 0.96 7.52
C ASP A 310 -16.82 2.40 7.08
N TRP A 311 -16.13 2.55 5.95
CA TRP A 311 -15.72 3.86 5.43
C TRP A 311 -16.88 4.61 4.81
N ALA A 312 -17.74 3.94 4.05
CA ALA A 312 -18.97 4.52 3.53
C ALA A 312 -19.92 5.00 4.65
N ASN A 313 -19.74 4.49 5.86
CA ASN A 313 -20.51 4.84 7.06
C ASN A 313 -19.81 5.88 7.95
N ASN A 314 -18.59 6.30 7.61
CA ASN A 314 -17.81 7.21 8.43
C ASN A 314 -18.17 8.69 8.17
N SER A 315 -17.73 9.57 9.07
CA SER A 315 -17.96 11.03 8.98
C SER A 315 -17.18 11.72 7.84
N PHE A 316 -16.21 11.04 7.24
CA PHE A 316 -15.33 11.59 6.19
C PHE A 316 -15.84 11.28 4.76
N PHE A 317 -16.78 10.35 4.61
CA PHE A 317 -17.33 9.95 3.32
C PHE A 317 -17.85 11.12 2.46
N PRO A 318 -18.51 12.16 3.01
CA PRO A 318 -18.89 13.33 2.20
C PRO A 318 -17.69 14.08 1.59
N ALA A 319 -16.58 14.21 2.33
CA ALA A 319 -15.38 14.86 1.84
C ALA A 319 -14.68 14.01 0.77
N GLU A 320 -14.68 12.69 0.93
CA GLU A 320 -14.20 11.74 -0.06
C GLU A 320 -15.04 11.78 -1.35
N LYS A 321 -16.38 11.74 -1.25
CA LYS A 321 -17.27 11.89 -2.41
C LYS A 321 -16.96 13.16 -3.19
N LYS A 322 -16.75 14.27 -2.49
CA LYS A 322 -16.36 15.53 -3.13
C LYS A 322 -15.01 15.38 -3.85
N ALA A 323 -13.99 14.84 -3.18
CA ALA A 323 -12.68 14.62 -3.78
C ALA A 323 -12.73 13.70 -5.00
N ALA A 324 -13.54 12.64 -4.95
CA ALA A 324 -13.76 11.70 -6.04
C ALA A 324 -14.41 12.40 -7.25
N ARG A 325 -15.44 13.21 -7.02
CA ARG A 325 -16.09 14.00 -8.08
C ARG A 325 -15.15 15.04 -8.69
N ASP A 326 -14.41 15.77 -7.87
CA ASP A 326 -13.40 16.74 -8.32
C ASP A 326 -12.33 16.07 -9.19
N LEU A 327 -12.01 14.79 -8.92
CA LEU A 327 -11.07 13.98 -9.69
C LEU A 327 -11.68 13.32 -10.94
N GLY A 328 -13.01 13.29 -11.06
CA GLY A 328 -13.71 12.48 -12.07
C GLY A 328 -13.54 10.97 -11.84
N ALA A 329 -13.34 10.54 -10.59
CA ALA A 329 -13.18 9.14 -10.22
C ALA A 329 -14.53 8.43 -10.10
N ALA A 330 -14.55 7.14 -10.45
CA ALA A 330 -15.65 6.27 -10.06
C ALA A 330 -15.52 5.87 -8.58
N LEU A 331 -16.64 5.72 -7.90
CA LEU A 331 -16.69 5.41 -6.47
C LEU A 331 -17.68 4.28 -6.20
N CYS A 332 -17.25 3.26 -5.45
CA CYS A 332 -18.11 2.16 -5.00
C CYS A 332 -17.77 1.74 -3.58
N SER A 333 -18.69 1.02 -2.94
CA SER A 333 -18.49 0.40 -1.62
C SER A 333 -18.88 -1.08 -1.64
N ILE A 334 -18.19 -1.90 -0.85
CA ILE A 334 -18.46 -3.34 -0.73
C ILE A 334 -19.19 -3.61 0.60
N VAL A 335 -20.41 -4.14 0.52
CA VAL A 335 -21.27 -4.45 1.66
C VAL A 335 -20.62 -5.51 2.54
N GLY A 336 -20.62 -5.30 3.86
CA GLY A 336 -20.04 -6.18 4.86
C GLY A 336 -18.51 -6.24 4.90
N LEU A 337 -17.81 -5.53 4.00
CA LEU A 337 -16.35 -5.39 4.05
C LEU A 337 -15.99 -4.42 5.16
N GLY A 338 -15.04 -4.80 6.01
CA GLY A 338 -14.42 -3.88 6.97
C GLY A 338 -13.07 -3.36 6.49
N HIS A 339 -12.57 -2.27 7.08
CA HIS A 339 -11.36 -1.55 6.62
C HIS A 339 -10.12 -2.44 6.45
N GLN A 340 -9.90 -3.41 7.34
CA GLN A 340 -8.72 -4.30 7.24
C GLN A 340 -8.86 -5.41 6.18
N GLY A 341 -10.04 -5.56 5.59
CA GLY A 341 -10.33 -6.60 4.59
C GLY A 341 -9.66 -6.39 3.23
N PHE A 342 -9.09 -5.21 2.98
CA PHE A 342 -8.23 -4.95 1.80
C PHE A 342 -6.81 -5.49 1.93
N SER A 343 -6.42 -5.96 3.12
CA SER A 343 -5.05 -6.35 3.46
C SER A 343 -4.94 -7.82 3.87
N ASP A 344 -3.72 -8.32 3.95
CA ASP A 344 -3.45 -9.67 4.43
C ASP A 344 -3.82 -9.85 5.91
N PHE A 345 -3.98 -8.76 6.69
CA PHE A 345 -4.42 -8.87 8.09
C PHE A 345 -5.79 -9.55 8.20
N GLY A 346 -6.69 -9.36 7.22
CA GLY A 346 -7.96 -10.07 7.15
C GLY A 346 -7.80 -11.59 7.02
N LEU A 347 -6.72 -12.07 6.39
CA LEU A 347 -6.43 -13.49 6.20
C LEU A 347 -5.92 -14.18 7.47
N LEU A 348 -5.43 -13.42 8.47
CA LEU A 348 -4.97 -13.98 9.74
C LEU A 348 -6.12 -14.44 10.65
N SER A 349 -7.36 -14.01 10.38
CA SER A 349 -8.52 -14.35 11.19
C SER A 349 -9.15 -15.68 10.77
N LEU A 350 -9.42 -16.54 11.75
CA LEU A 350 -10.02 -17.88 11.57
C LEU A 350 -11.47 -17.88 11.04
N LYS A 351 -12.18 -16.76 11.18
CA LYS A 351 -13.60 -16.62 10.80
C LYS A 351 -13.83 -15.56 9.70
N SER A 352 -12.80 -15.21 8.93
CA SER A 352 -12.93 -14.12 7.96
C SER A 352 -13.44 -14.59 6.59
N LYS A 353 -14.27 -13.76 5.98
CA LYS A 353 -14.59 -13.79 4.53
C LYS A 353 -13.53 -13.05 3.70
N ALA A 354 -12.33 -12.85 4.24
CA ALA A 354 -11.32 -11.99 3.60
C ALA A 354 -10.97 -12.44 2.17
N ARG A 355 -10.97 -13.75 1.90
CA ARG A 355 -10.73 -14.27 0.54
C ARG A 355 -11.81 -13.86 -0.45
N GLU A 356 -13.08 -13.93 -0.05
CA GLU A 356 -14.22 -13.52 -0.89
C GLU A 356 -14.13 -12.03 -1.20
N TYR A 357 -13.89 -11.20 -0.19
CA TYR A 357 -13.72 -9.77 -0.40
C TYR A 357 -12.51 -9.40 -1.25
N LEU A 358 -11.36 -10.05 -1.04
CA LEU A 358 -10.17 -9.84 -1.88
C LEU A 358 -10.42 -10.26 -3.34
N GLN A 359 -11.27 -11.26 -3.58
CA GLN A 359 -11.70 -11.63 -4.94
C GLN A 359 -12.60 -10.57 -5.57
N THR A 360 -13.55 -10.01 -4.81
CA THR A 360 -14.38 -8.89 -5.27
C THR A 360 -13.51 -7.67 -5.60
N ILE A 361 -12.61 -7.29 -4.69
CA ILE A 361 -11.65 -6.19 -4.88
C ILE A 361 -10.80 -6.42 -6.14
N HIS A 362 -10.24 -7.63 -6.32
CA HIS A 362 -9.48 -7.97 -7.53
C HIS A 362 -10.30 -7.82 -8.80
N THR A 363 -11.54 -8.30 -8.79
CA THR A 363 -12.45 -8.23 -9.95
C THR A 363 -12.76 -6.78 -10.33
N LEU A 364 -13.03 -5.92 -9.35
CA LEU A 364 -13.25 -4.49 -9.55
C LEU A 364 -11.99 -3.79 -10.08
N THR A 365 -10.83 -4.07 -9.49
CA THR A 365 -9.54 -3.54 -9.92
C THR A 365 -9.22 -3.94 -11.36
N MET A 366 -9.35 -5.22 -11.71
CA MET A 366 -9.08 -5.69 -13.06
C MET A 366 -10.03 -5.10 -14.10
N ALA A 367 -11.30 -4.87 -13.74
CA ALA A 367 -12.23 -4.19 -14.63
C ALA A 367 -11.75 -2.77 -14.96
N ARG A 368 -11.31 -2.01 -13.95
CA ARG A 368 -10.72 -0.68 -14.18
C ARG A 368 -9.44 -0.74 -15.00
N LEU A 369 -8.54 -1.68 -14.71
CA LEU A 369 -7.27 -1.79 -15.44
C LEU A 369 -7.42 -2.15 -16.92
N ARG A 370 -8.49 -2.87 -17.26
CA ARG A 370 -8.78 -3.35 -18.61
C ARG A 370 -9.84 -2.50 -19.34
N ASP A 371 -10.27 -1.39 -18.75
CA ASP A 371 -11.40 -0.57 -19.21
C ASP A 371 -12.65 -1.41 -19.53
N GLN A 372 -12.86 -2.48 -18.77
CA GLN A 372 -14.04 -3.32 -18.90
C GLN A 372 -15.21 -2.67 -18.17
N PRO A 373 -16.45 -2.85 -18.67
CA PRO A 373 -17.63 -2.40 -17.96
C PRO A 373 -17.61 -2.98 -16.54
N TYR A 374 -18.12 -2.20 -15.59
CA TYR A 374 -18.19 -2.62 -14.20
C TYR A 374 -18.87 -3.99 -14.14
N PRO A 375 -18.23 -5.03 -13.57
CA PRO A 375 -18.69 -6.41 -13.69
C PRO A 375 -19.96 -6.69 -12.87
N LEU A 376 -20.64 -5.66 -12.37
CA LEU A 376 -21.79 -5.75 -11.48
C LEU A 376 -22.89 -4.83 -12.00
N GLU A 377 -24.04 -5.45 -12.30
CA GLU A 377 -25.28 -4.78 -12.69
C GLU A 377 -25.84 -4.00 -11.50
N GLY A 378 -26.19 -2.72 -11.71
CA GLY A 378 -26.76 -1.87 -10.66
C GLY A 378 -26.83 -0.40 -11.08
N GLU A 379 -27.94 0.25 -10.73
CA GLU A 379 -28.08 1.70 -10.88
C GLU A 379 -27.21 2.42 -9.84
N GLU A 380 -26.66 3.58 -10.21
CA GLU A 380 -25.95 4.45 -9.28
C GLU A 380 -26.91 4.90 -8.17
N ASP A 381 -26.47 4.85 -6.92
CA ASP A 381 -27.29 5.30 -5.78
C ASP A 381 -27.39 6.83 -5.66
N GLY A 382 -26.90 7.56 -6.67
CA GLY A 382 -26.85 9.03 -6.68
C GLY A 382 -25.85 9.62 -5.69
N GLY A 383 -25.00 8.78 -5.08
CA GLY A 383 -24.03 9.14 -4.05
C GLY A 383 -24.56 9.06 -2.62
N GLU A 384 -25.83 8.71 -2.39
CA GLU A 384 -26.39 8.54 -1.04
C GLU A 384 -26.78 7.08 -0.81
N PRO A 385 -25.91 6.28 -0.16
CA PRO A 385 -26.18 4.87 0.04
C PRO A 385 -27.44 4.63 0.84
N ARG A 386 -28.30 3.77 0.31
CA ARG A 386 -29.46 3.25 1.05
C ARG A 386 -28.97 2.42 2.23
N ARG A 387 -29.62 2.62 3.38
CA ARG A 387 -29.25 1.95 4.63
C ARG A 387 -30.42 1.19 5.23
N VAL A 388 -30.13 0.03 5.80
CA VAL A 388 -31.05 -0.77 6.62
C VAL A 388 -30.38 -1.00 7.97
N GLU A 389 -31.02 -0.56 9.05
CA GLU A 389 -30.47 -0.66 10.41
C GLU A 389 -29.05 -0.07 10.59
N GLY A 390 -28.77 1.02 9.89
CA GLY A 390 -27.48 1.72 9.96
C GLY A 390 -26.36 1.13 9.09
N ARG A 391 -26.61 0.00 8.41
CA ARG A 391 -25.69 -0.66 7.47
C ARG A 391 -26.06 -0.38 6.04
N LEU A 392 -25.11 -0.60 5.13
CA LEU A 392 -25.40 -0.55 3.68
C LEU A 392 -26.44 -1.62 3.33
N ALA A 393 -27.42 -1.25 2.50
CA ALA A 393 -28.43 -2.19 2.03
C ALA A 393 -27.81 -3.19 1.03
N GLY A 394 -28.02 -4.49 1.25
CA GLY A 394 -27.49 -5.56 0.40
C GLY A 394 -27.02 -6.76 1.21
N GLU A 395 -26.59 -7.81 0.53
CA GLU A 395 -25.95 -8.98 1.11
C GLU A 395 -24.42 -8.78 1.22
N PRO A 396 -23.74 -9.39 2.21
CA PRO A 396 -22.29 -9.28 2.33
C PRO A 396 -21.55 -9.71 1.06
N GLY A 397 -20.78 -8.80 0.47
CA GLY A 397 -20.07 -8.98 -0.80
C GLY A 397 -20.69 -8.22 -1.97
N ASP A 398 -21.94 -7.74 -1.84
CA ASP A 398 -22.59 -6.87 -2.83
C ASP A 398 -21.79 -5.57 -2.98
N VAL A 399 -21.81 -5.01 -4.20
CA VAL A 399 -21.10 -3.75 -4.49
C VAL A 399 -22.11 -2.67 -4.82
N ILE A 400 -22.08 -1.60 -4.04
CA ILE A 400 -22.88 -0.40 -4.25
C ILE A 400 -22.08 0.58 -5.08
N ARG A 401 -22.60 0.93 -6.27
CA ARG A 401 -22.01 1.95 -7.13
C ARG A 401 -22.58 3.32 -6.74
N HIS A 402 -21.70 4.26 -6.46
CA HIS A 402 -22.09 5.62 -6.12
C HIS A 402 -22.14 6.52 -7.36
N PHE A 403 -21.11 6.45 -8.21
CA PHE A 403 -21.00 7.06 -9.55
C PHE A 403 -19.74 6.56 -10.27
#